data_AF-A0A2I1H543-F1
#
_entry.id   AF-A0A2I1H543-F1
#
_cell.length_a   1.000
_cell.length_b   1.000
_cell.length_c   1.000
_cell.angle_alpha   90.00
_cell.angle_beta   90.00
_cell.angle_gamma   90.00
#
_symmetry.space_group_name_H-M   'P 1'
#
loop_
_entity.id
_entity.type
_entity.pdbx_description
1 polymer ?
#
loop_
_entity_poly.entity_id
_entity_poly.type
_entity_poly.pdbx_seq_one_letter_code
_entity_poly.pdbx_strand_id
1 'polypeptide(L)'
;NLNLCGYHLWQIYRYNDRRGIINPDFSNQNQRYNPNFKFKKRILSQIFGQMACNGLHYGILSNYSDTYFLKREETDPNTLYISRVVQPDDVNPTLRQCFYYISQLAINDNVGNRLGRV
;
A
#
# COMPACT_ATOMS: atom_id res chain seq x y z
N ASN A 1 -6.04 -3.51 15.51
CA ASN A 1 -7.03 -3.13 14.47
C ASN A 1 -6.63 -1.84 13.79
N LEU A 2 -6.13 -1.94 12.56
CA LEU A 2 -5.86 -0.79 11.70
C LEU A 2 -7.23 -0.26 11.21
N ASN A 3 -7.93 0.56 12.01
CA ASN A 3 -9.23 1.09 11.62
C ASN A 3 -9.04 2.22 10.61
N LEU A 4 -9.50 1.99 9.38
CA LEU A 4 -9.30 2.91 8.27
C LEU A 4 -10.51 3.82 8.01
N CYS A 5 -11.47 3.98 8.94
CA CYS A 5 -12.54 4.98 8.89
C CYS A 5 -13.12 5.22 7.47
N GLY A 6 -13.47 4.15 6.76
CA GLY A 6 -14.10 4.19 5.44
C GLY A 6 -13.20 4.47 4.22
N TYR A 7 -11.91 4.77 4.38
CA TYR A 7 -11.01 4.97 3.23
C TYR A 7 -10.02 3.82 3.08
N HIS A 8 -9.97 3.22 1.89
CA HIS A 8 -8.98 2.20 1.56
C HIS A 8 -7.59 2.81 1.34
N LEU A 9 -6.55 2.04 1.70
CA LEU A 9 -5.15 2.43 1.54
C LEU A 9 -4.81 2.89 0.11
N TRP A 10 -5.37 2.21 -0.90
CA TRP A 10 -5.19 2.54 -2.32
C TRP A 10 -5.75 3.92 -2.69
N GLN A 11 -6.89 4.32 -2.09
CA GLN A 11 -7.47 5.64 -2.32
C GLN A 11 -6.53 6.73 -1.79
N ILE A 12 -6.01 6.52 -0.58
CA ILE A 12 -5.09 7.46 0.09
C ILE A 12 -3.81 7.64 -0.71
N TYR A 13 -3.26 6.56 -1.25
CA TYR A 13 -2.11 6.64 -2.13
C TYR A 13 -2.41 7.43 -3.40
N ARG A 14 -3.55 7.19 -4.06
CA ARG A 14 -3.96 7.91 -5.27
C ARG A 14 -4.17 9.41 -5.04
N TYR A 15 -4.62 9.82 -3.86
CA TYR A 15 -4.89 11.21 -3.52
C TYR A 15 -3.64 12.01 -3.08
N ASN A 16 -2.42 11.51 -3.34
CA ASN A 16 -1.19 12.18 -2.90
C ASN A 16 -0.92 13.56 -3.54
N ASP A 17 -1.67 13.99 -4.57
CA ASP A 17 -1.31 15.22 -5.31
C ASP A 17 -2.42 16.26 -5.52
N ARG A 18 -3.61 16.08 -4.92
CA ARG A 18 -4.64 17.14 -4.94
C ARG A 18 -5.22 17.31 -3.57
N ARG A 19 -4.85 18.45 -2.94
CA ARG A 19 -5.52 19.11 -1.79
C ARG A 19 -6.21 18.12 -0.86
N GLY A 20 -5.52 17.78 0.24
CA GLY A 20 -5.96 16.80 1.25
C GLY A 20 -7.48 16.62 1.29
N ILE A 21 -7.92 15.39 0.97
CA ILE A 21 -9.30 14.94 0.74
C ILE A 21 -10.32 15.99 1.21
N ILE A 22 -10.67 16.92 0.31
CA ILE A 22 -11.80 17.83 0.51
C ILE A 22 -13.03 16.92 0.45
N ASN A 23 -13.65 16.68 1.59
CA ASN A 23 -15.02 16.17 1.60
C ASN A 23 -15.87 17.20 0.84
N PRO A 24 -16.53 16.84 -0.28
CA PRO A 24 -17.34 17.79 -1.04
C PRO A 24 -18.54 18.32 -0.25
N ASP A 25 -18.90 17.67 0.87
CA ASP A 25 -20.09 17.99 1.67
C ASP A 25 -19.91 19.02 2.79
N PHE A 26 -18.72 19.60 3.01
CA PHE A 26 -18.55 20.53 4.14
C PHE A 26 -17.98 21.90 3.71
N SER A 27 -18.86 22.88 3.71
CA SER A 27 -18.64 24.32 3.50
C SER A 27 -17.79 24.99 4.60
N ASN A 28 -17.28 24.24 5.58
CA ASN A 28 -16.53 24.78 6.71
C ASN A 28 -15.02 24.51 6.59
N GLN A 29 -14.24 25.59 6.47
CA GLN A 29 -12.78 25.56 6.25
C GLN A 29 -11.99 24.98 7.44
N ASN A 30 -12.60 24.88 8.63
CA ASN A 30 -11.97 24.38 9.85
C ASN A 30 -12.01 22.85 10.02
N GLN A 31 -12.63 22.11 9.08
CA GLN A 31 -12.67 20.64 9.04
C GLN A 31 -11.91 20.06 7.83
N ARG A 32 -10.93 20.81 7.31
CA ARG A 32 -10.11 20.41 6.14
C ARG A 32 -9.17 19.22 6.36
N TYR A 33 -9.04 18.70 7.58
CA TYR A 33 -8.01 17.74 7.91
C TYR A 33 -8.57 16.53 8.67
N ASN A 34 -8.66 15.38 7.98
CA ASN A 34 -9.03 14.13 8.61
C ASN A 34 -7.80 13.53 9.33
N PRO A 35 -7.75 13.47 10.69
CA PRO A 35 -6.60 12.93 11.42
C PRO A 35 -6.28 11.48 11.05
N ASN A 36 -7.29 10.71 10.62
CA ASN A 36 -7.10 9.35 10.15
C ASN A 36 -6.32 9.30 8.82
N PHE A 37 -6.44 10.32 7.96
CA PHE A 37 -5.64 10.41 6.74
C PHE A 37 -4.15 10.59 7.06
N LYS A 38 -3.80 11.46 8.02
CA LYS A 38 -2.42 11.66 8.48
C LYS A 38 -1.82 10.38 9.02
N PHE A 39 -2.56 9.68 9.89
CA PHE A 39 -2.12 8.42 10.48
C PHE A 39 -1.81 7.37 9.41
N LYS A 40 -2.69 7.23 8.41
CA LYS A 40 -2.53 6.27 7.32
C LYS A 40 -1.38 6.64 6.38
N LYS A 41 -1.24 7.93 6.04
CA LYS A 41 -0.09 8.41 5.26
C LYS A 41 1.22 8.09 5.97
N ARG A 42 1.27 8.25 7.30
CA ARG A 42 2.45 7.88 8.10
C ARG A 42 2.76 6.39 8.02
N ILE A 43 1.75 5.51 8.10
CA ILE A 43 1.94 4.05 7.93
C ILE A 43 2.51 3.74 6.55
N LEU A 44 1.93 4.31 5.49
CA LEU A 44 2.42 4.13 4.12
C LEU A 44 3.87 4.60 3.96
N SER A 45 4.22 5.77 4.50
CA SER A 45 5.59 6.29 4.47
C SER A 45 6.57 5.39 5.23
N GLN A 46 6.16 4.83 6.37
CA GLN A 46 6.98 3.90 7.14
C GLN A 46 7.25 2.60 6.36
N ILE A 47 6.20 2.01 5.77
CA ILE A 47 6.34 0.79 4.98
C ILE A 47 7.20 1.06 3.74
N PHE A 48 6.94 2.15 3.03
CA PHE A 48 7.73 2.56 1.87
C PHE A 48 9.22 2.73 2.23
N GLY A 49 9.50 3.46 3.32
CA GLY A 49 10.86 3.67 3.81
C GLY A 49 11.53 2.34 4.17
N GLN A 50 10.84 1.46 4.88
CA GLN A 50 11.37 0.14 5.24
C GLN A 50 11.68 -0.70 4.00
N MET A 51 10.77 -0.73 3.01
CA MET A 51 11.02 -1.42 1.76
C MET A 51 12.19 -0.79 1.01
N ALA A 52 12.35 0.54 1.05
CA ALA A 52 13.40 1.28 0.32
C ALA A 52 14.78 1.02 0.90
N CYS A 53 14.93 1.17 2.21
CA CYS A 53 16.19 0.94 2.89
C CYS A 53 16.68 -0.51 2.75
N ASN A 54 15.78 -1.48 2.63
CA ASN A 54 16.13 -2.90 2.51
C ASN A 54 16.12 -3.43 1.07
N GLY A 55 15.95 -2.56 0.05
CA GLY A 55 15.90 -3.01 -1.35
C GLY A 55 14.74 -3.96 -1.67
N LEU A 56 13.66 -3.96 -0.87
CA LEU A 56 12.51 -4.84 -1.05
C LEU A 56 11.56 -4.30 -2.11
N HIS A 57 11.21 -5.14 -3.08
CA HIS A 57 10.30 -4.80 -4.17
C HIS A 57 8.86 -5.21 -3.89
N TYR A 58 8.64 -6.20 -3.03
CA TYR A 58 7.31 -6.72 -2.73
C TYR A 58 7.07 -6.73 -1.23
N GLY A 59 5.83 -6.46 -0.83
CA GLY A 59 5.44 -6.40 0.58
C GLY A 59 3.99 -6.80 0.79
N ILE A 60 3.66 -7.20 2.01
CA ILE A 60 2.30 -7.58 2.41
C ILE A 60 1.99 -6.87 3.72
N LEU A 61 0.86 -6.16 3.76
CA LEU A 61 0.32 -5.55 4.97
C LEU A 61 -1.03 -6.17 5.25
N SER A 62 -1.18 -6.82 6.40
CA SER A 62 -2.45 -7.45 6.79
C SER A 62 -2.86 -7.05 8.20
N ASN A 63 -4.17 -6.85 8.40
CA ASN A 63 -4.77 -6.67 9.72
C ASN A 63 -5.71 -7.85 10.07
N TYR A 64 -5.44 -9.06 9.53
CA TYR A 64 -6.25 -10.28 9.61
C TYR A 64 -7.50 -10.29 8.71
N SER A 65 -8.29 -9.21 8.70
CA SER A 65 -9.48 -9.09 7.86
C SER A 65 -9.18 -8.51 6.47
N ASP A 66 -8.27 -7.55 6.41
CA ASP A 66 -7.88 -6.86 5.19
C ASP A 66 -6.41 -7.14 4.90
N THR A 67 -6.14 -7.61 3.69
CA THR A 67 -4.77 -7.81 3.20
C THR A 67 -4.51 -6.91 2.00
N TYR A 68 -3.38 -6.21 2.06
CA TYR A 68 -2.86 -5.35 1.01
C TYR A 68 -1.55 -5.93 0.49
N PHE A 69 -1.46 -6.05 -0.83
CA PHE A 69 -0.25 -6.44 -1.52
C PHE A 69 0.43 -5.19 -2.08
N LEU A 70 1.74 -5.09 -1.88
CA LEU A 70 2.54 -3.92 -2.15
C LEU A 70 3.62 -4.26 -3.17
N LYS A 71 3.86 -3.36 -4.12
CA LYS A 71 4.95 -3.46 -5.08
C LYS A 71 5.67 -2.11 -5.21
N ARG A 72 6.99 -2.12 -5.20
CA ARG A 72 7.84 -1.03 -5.68
C ARG A 72 8.67 -1.55 -6.85
N GLU A 73 8.81 -0.72 -7.87
CA GLU A 73 9.70 -0.99 -8.99
C GLU A 73 11.01 -0.22 -8.82
N GLU A 74 12.12 -0.81 -9.27
CA GLU A 74 13.44 -0.13 -9.28
C GLU A 74 13.45 1.05 -10.27
N THR A 75 12.72 0.91 -11.39
CA THR A 75 12.59 1.92 -12.44
C THR A 75 11.77 3.13 -12.00
N ASP A 76 10.91 2.97 -11.00
CA ASP A 76 10.14 4.06 -10.39
C ASP A 76 10.24 3.96 -8.85
N PRO A 77 11.40 4.34 -8.29
CA PRO A 77 11.72 4.09 -6.90
C PRO A 77 10.84 4.90 -5.93
N ASN A 78 10.14 5.93 -6.41
CA ASN A 78 9.29 6.81 -5.60
C ASN A 78 7.83 6.37 -5.54
N THR A 79 7.47 5.33 -6.29
CA THR A 79 6.09 4.87 -6.42
C THR A 79 5.88 3.58 -5.66
N LEU A 80 4.80 3.53 -4.88
CA LEU A 80 4.35 2.35 -4.15
C LEU A 80 3.01 1.93 -4.72
N TYR A 81 3.00 0.85 -5.49
CA TYR A 81 1.76 0.25 -5.96
C TYR A 81 1.12 -0.56 -4.83
N ILE A 82 -0.18 -0.38 -4.66
CA ILE A 82 -0.97 -1.03 -3.62
C ILE A 82 -2.16 -1.70 -4.31
N SER A 83 -2.37 -2.98 -4.02
CA SER A 83 -3.54 -3.70 -4.52
C SER A 83 -4.84 -3.15 -3.95
N ARG A 84 -5.97 -3.59 -4.51
CA ARG A 84 -7.25 -3.56 -3.77
C ARG A 84 -7.10 -4.34 -2.46
N VAL A 85 -7.99 -4.07 -1.51
CA VAL A 85 -8.13 -4.93 -0.33
C VAL A 85 -8.50 -6.33 -0.81
N VAL A 86 -7.81 -7.33 -0.27
CA VAL A 86 -8.18 -8.74 -0.41
C VAL A 86 -8.60 -9.27 0.94
N GLN A 87 -9.82 -9.79 1.01
CA GLN A 87 -10.40 -10.34 2.24
C GLN A 87 -10.37 -11.88 2.21
N PRO A 88 -10.42 -12.57 3.36
CA PRO A 88 -10.38 -14.03 3.42
C PRO A 88 -11.49 -14.74 2.64
N ASP A 89 -12.63 -14.09 2.48
CA ASP A 89 -13.83 -14.56 1.80
C ASP A 89 -13.88 -14.18 0.30
N ASP A 90 -12.90 -13.42 -0.19
CA ASP A 90 -12.79 -13.15 -1.63
C ASP A 90 -12.59 -14.45 -2.41
N VAL A 91 -13.35 -14.61 -3.49
CA VAL A 91 -13.28 -15.79 -4.37
C VAL A 91 -12.59 -15.52 -5.72
N ASN A 92 -12.37 -14.25 -6.08
CA ASN A 92 -11.77 -13.89 -7.36
C ASN A 92 -10.93 -12.59 -7.32
N PRO A 93 -9.59 -12.71 -7.27
CA PRO A 93 -8.83 -13.89 -6.83
C PRO A 93 -9.04 -14.18 -5.34
N THR A 94 -8.85 -15.45 -4.94
CA THR A 94 -8.79 -15.84 -3.52
C THR A 94 -7.53 -15.27 -2.85
N LEU A 95 -7.58 -15.10 -1.52
CA LEU A 95 -6.41 -14.65 -0.75
C LEU A 95 -5.19 -15.57 -0.99
N ARG A 96 -5.42 -16.89 -1.04
CA ARG A 96 -4.37 -17.88 -1.34
C ARG A 96 -3.75 -17.66 -2.72
N GLN A 97 -4.54 -17.37 -3.75
CA GLN A 97 -4.04 -17.07 -5.08
C GLN A 97 -3.21 -15.78 -5.10
N CYS A 98 -3.63 -14.76 -4.36
CA CYS A 98 -2.86 -13.52 -4.23
C CYS A 98 -1.49 -13.75 -3.58
N PHE A 99 -1.44 -14.52 -2.48
CA PHE A 99 -0.18 -14.92 -1.85
C PHE A 99 0.72 -15.69 -2.82
N TYR A 100 0.17 -16.70 -3.51
CA TYR A 100 0.92 -17.45 -4.50
C TYR A 100 1.49 -16.53 -5.58
N TYR A 101 0.69 -15.61 -6.11
CA TYR A 101 1.09 -14.70 -7.17
C TYR A 101 2.21 -13.74 -6.72
N ILE A 102 2.09 -13.08 -5.57
CA ILE A 102 3.15 -12.18 -5.10
C ILE A 102 4.44 -12.93 -4.77
N SER A 103 4.35 -14.17 -4.25
CA SER A 103 5.52 -15.02 -4.05
C SER A 103 6.20 -15.35 -5.38
N GLN A 104 5.43 -15.68 -6.43
CA GLN A 104 5.98 -15.91 -7.76
C GLN A 104 6.66 -14.65 -8.32
N LEU A 105 6.06 -13.47 -8.12
CA LEU A 105 6.70 -12.21 -8.52
C LEU A 105 8.02 -11.99 -7.79
N ALA A 106 8.07 -12.24 -6.47
CA ALA A 106 9.28 -12.07 -5.68
C ALA A 106 10.38 -13.08 -6.05
N ILE A 107 10.03 -14.34 -6.33
CA ILE A 107 10.98 -15.39 -6.73
C ILE A 107 11.57 -15.11 -8.11
N ASN A 108 10.72 -14.69 -9.06
CA ASN A 108 11.13 -14.43 -10.44
C ASN A 108 11.70 -13.02 -10.64
N ASP A 109 11.80 -12.23 -9.58
CA ASP A 109 12.41 -10.92 -9.64
C ASP A 109 13.92 -11.04 -9.76
N ASN A 110 14.38 -11.06 -11.01
CA ASN A 110 15.79 -11.14 -11.39
C ASN A 110 16.63 -9.98 -10.84
N VAL A 111 16.01 -8.93 -10.27
CA VAL A 111 16.74 -7.84 -9.62
C VAL A 111 17.36 -8.27 -8.28
N GLY A 112 16.77 -9.25 -7.56
CA GLY A 112 17.38 -9.79 -6.33
C GLY A 112 18.78 -10.38 -6.55
N ASN A 113 19.06 -10.90 -7.75
CA ASN A 113 20.37 -11.41 -8.15
C ASN A 113 21.43 -10.31 -8.40
N ARG A 114 21.04 -9.03 -8.48
CA ARG A 114 21.98 -7.91 -8.62
C ARG A 114 22.56 -7.44 -7.28
N LEU A 115 21.86 -7.69 -6.17
CA LEU A 115 22.33 -7.35 -4.82
C LEU A 115 23.35 -8.37 -4.25
N GLY A 116 23.53 -9.52 -4.91
CA GLY A 116 24.57 -10.51 -4.58
C GLY A 116 25.94 -10.24 -5.19
N ARG A 117 26.11 -9.11 -5.91
CA ARG A 117 27.38 -8.63 -6.45
C ARG A 117 27.72 -7.28 -5.82
N VAL A 118 28.13 -7.32 -4.55
CA VAL A 118 28.94 -6.26 -3.93
C VAL A 118 30.12 -6.94 -3.25
#